data_AF-A0A1G0NV93-F1
#
_entry.id   AF-A0A1G0NV93-F1
#
_cell.length_a   1.000
_cell.length_b   1.000
_cell.length_c   1.000
_cell.angle_alpha   90.00
_cell.angle_beta   90.00
_cell.angle_gamma   90.00
#
_symmetry.space_group_name_H-M   'P 1'
#
loop_
_entity.id
_entity.type
_entity.pdbx_description
1 polymer ?
#
loop_
_entity_poly.entity_id
_entity_poly.type
_entity_poly.pdbx_seq_one_letter_code
_entity_poly.pdbx_strand_id
1 'polypeptide(L)'
;MTIRVHLVLKAFLKLFLWSLVPVGLTIVAVVLEPDFRWEKVYIPLITATSSLLGTISLFLFRSEKYAGSRAVFLNFCILFLGNGVVGPLQLIIPKWVEFRDIDFHSLVYQYHMPVYFLSLSVSVVYLVIECMWRKSKILGKYLVTFLVVGVAWVPLYYPYFSNPRFLNETEDMQDLRAVWNALEKLRANDRPHPSAGEIAFTTSDATGGEVRTLTETRVVDILPYAQENDYAILFWRPLWRSCALISAFTVVFMIGFFPLRYFRDPPGSAYLEKIAWCVLLYCMLEAIHFYYFMNVNSWDIAVAFMRVGGFISLGVMLPLVYLFGLRYAFVNSVEGVYYETQLTQEASRITRWRDVVDNWVIRQFVNGSDLDRRFVQRGGGEAGAEHDEPK
;
A
#
# COMPACT_ATOMS: atom_id res chain seq x y z
N MET A 1 -28.70 23.23 4.39
CA MET A 1 -27.55 22.61 3.67
C MET A 1 -27.09 21.30 4.33
N THR A 2 -27.11 21.21 5.66
CA THR A 2 -26.82 20.03 6.50
C THR A 2 -27.66 18.77 6.21
N ILE A 3 -28.97 18.91 5.91
CA ILE A 3 -29.86 17.75 5.63
C ILE A 3 -29.46 17.02 4.33
N ARG A 4 -29.04 17.75 3.29
CA ARG A 4 -28.59 17.15 2.01
C ARG A 4 -27.28 16.39 2.17
N VAL A 5 -26.35 16.89 2.97
CA VAL A 5 -25.06 16.21 3.24
C VAL A 5 -25.27 14.90 4.01
N HIS A 6 -26.20 14.89 4.97
CA HIS A 6 -26.51 13.70 5.76
C HIS A 6 -27.22 12.60 4.93
N LEU A 7 -28.08 12.99 3.99
CA LEU A 7 -28.70 12.09 3.02
C LEU A 7 -27.70 11.51 2.02
N VAL A 8 -26.78 12.34 1.51
CA VAL A 8 -25.70 11.89 0.62
C VAL A 8 -24.76 10.93 1.34
N LEU A 9 -24.42 11.18 2.60
CA LEU A 9 -23.58 10.27 3.40
C LEU A 9 -24.28 8.95 3.71
N LYS A 10 -25.56 8.95 4.10
CA LYS A 10 -26.32 7.72 4.30
C LYS A 10 -26.48 6.92 3.00
N ALA A 11 -26.72 7.60 1.89
CA ALA A 11 -26.78 6.98 0.57
C ALA A 11 -25.41 6.40 0.19
N PHE A 12 -24.32 7.13 0.44
CA PHE A 12 -22.95 6.71 0.20
C PHE A 12 -22.55 5.50 1.05
N LEU A 13 -22.83 5.52 2.36
CA LEU A 13 -22.56 4.40 3.25
C LEU A 13 -23.36 3.16 2.86
N LYS A 14 -24.63 3.34 2.45
CA LYS A 14 -25.44 2.26 1.91
C LYS A 14 -24.83 1.72 0.62
N LEU A 15 -24.48 2.57 -0.34
CA LEU A 15 -23.84 2.15 -1.60
C LEU A 15 -22.52 1.42 -1.34
N PHE A 16 -21.73 1.89 -0.38
CA PHE A 16 -20.48 1.27 0.04
C PHE A 16 -20.70 -0.11 0.68
N LEU A 17 -21.64 -0.23 1.63
CA LEU A 17 -22.00 -1.52 2.23
C LEU A 17 -22.55 -2.49 1.17
N TRP A 18 -23.34 -1.99 0.23
CA TRP A 18 -23.81 -2.76 -0.92
C TRP A 18 -22.67 -3.14 -1.88
N SER A 19 -21.58 -2.37 -1.96
CA SER A 19 -20.40 -2.75 -2.76
C SER A 19 -19.52 -3.80 -2.08
N LEU A 20 -19.61 -3.99 -0.75
CA LEU A 20 -18.91 -5.07 -0.05
C LEU A 20 -19.46 -6.46 -0.39
N VAL A 21 -20.75 -6.55 -0.72
CA VAL A 21 -21.41 -7.82 -1.09
C VAL A 21 -20.83 -8.41 -2.39
N PRO A 22 -20.78 -7.69 -3.54
CA PRO A 22 -20.15 -8.20 -4.75
C PRO A 22 -18.64 -8.39 -4.60
N VAL A 23 -17.94 -7.58 -3.78
CA VAL A 23 -16.52 -7.83 -3.45
C VAL A 23 -16.38 -9.18 -2.74
N GLY A 24 -17.16 -9.41 -1.67
CA GLY A 24 -17.12 -10.67 -0.92
C GLY A 24 -17.51 -11.88 -1.77
N LEU A 25 -18.54 -11.76 -2.61
CA LEU A 25 -18.94 -12.81 -3.55
C LEU A 25 -17.85 -13.08 -4.61
N THR A 26 -17.15 -12.04 -5.06
CA THR A 26 -16.01 -12.18 -5.98
C THR A 26 -14.85 -12.89 -5.31
N ILE A 27 -14.53 -12.55 -4.05
CA ILE A 27 -13.49 -13.24 -3.27
C ILE A 27 -13.81 -14.73 -3.16
N VAL A 28 -15.06 -15.06 -2.84
CA VAL A 28 -15.53 -16.46 -2.75
C VAL A 28 -15.43 -17.16 -4.12
N ALA A 29 -15.89 -16.52 -5.20
CA ALA A 29 -15.81 -17.09 -6.54
C ALA A 29 -14.35 -17.34 -6.98
N VAL A 30 -13.45 -16.39 -6.69
CA VAL A 30 -12.02 -16.47 -7.00
C VAL A 30 -11.30 -17.58 -6.23
N VAL A 31 -11.75 -17.87 -5.00
CA VAL A 31 -11.21 -18.97 -4.19
C VAL A 31 -11.72 -20.33 -4.66
N LEU A 32 -12.97 -20.39 -5.12
CA LEU A 32 -13.64 -21.64 -5.50
C LEU A 32 -13.38 -22.07 -6.96
N GLU A 33 -13.02 -21.14 -7.85
CA GLU A 33 -12.88 -21.41 -9.29
C GLU A 33 -11.45 -21.08 -9.79
N PRO A 34 -10.59 -22.10 -10.02
CA PRO A 34 -9.20 -21.91 -10.42
C PRO A 34 -9.03 -21.18 -11.76
N ASP A 35 -9.93 -21.44 -12.72
CA ASP A 35 -9.90 -20.88 -14.08
C ASP A 35 -10.56 -19.49 -14.19
N PHE A 36 -11.01 -18.94 -13.07
CA PHE A 36 -11.63 -17.63 -13.05
C PHE A 36 -10.60 -16.57 -13.46
N ARG A 37 -10.94 -15.79 -14.49
CA ARG A 37 -10.16 -14.64 -14.98
C ARG A 37 -10.21 -13.46 -14.01
N TRP A 38 -9.63 -13.68 -12.83
CA TRP A 38 -9.66 -12.78 -11.69
C TRP A 38 -9.11 -11.39 -12.04
N GLU A 39 -8.16 -11.29 -12.97
CA GLU A 39 -7.57 -10.03 -13.42
C GLU A 39 -8.62 -9.08 -14.02
N LYS A 40 -9.63 -9.63 -14.71
CA LYS A 40 -10.73 -8.85 -15.31
C LYS A 40 -11.67 -8.24 -14.29
N VAL A 41 -11.70 -8.75 -13.06
CA VAL A 41 -12.55 -8.23 -11.99
C VAL A 41 -11.74 -7.42 -11.00
N TYR A 42 -10.59 -7.96 -10.60
CA TYR A 42 -9.69 -7.33 -9.66
C TYR A 42 -9.18 -5.97 -10.15
N ILE A 43 -8.67 -5.87 -11.39
CA ILE A 43 -8.07 -4.62 -11.92
C ILE A 43 -9.09 -3.47 -11.95
N PRO A 44 -10.32 -3.64 -12.48
CA PRO A 44 -11.33 -2.58 -12.40
C PRO A 44 -11.72 -2.22 -10.96
N LEU A 45 -11.80 -3.21 -10.07
CA LEU A 45 -12.26 -3.00 -8.69
C LEU A 45 -11.21 -2.27 -7.83
N ILE A 46 -9.94 -2.63 -7.94
CA ILE A 46 -8.84 -1.92 -7.27
C ILE A 46 -8.68 -0.51 -7.83
N THR A 47 -8.85 -0.35 -9.14
CA THR A 47 -8.83 0.97 -9.81
C THR A 47 -9.97 1.86 -9.35
N ALA A 48 -11.19 1.33 -9.29
CA ALA A 48 -12.37 2.05 -8.81
C ALA A 48 -12.23 2.44 -7.33
N THR A 49 -11.75 1.51 -6.50
CA THR A 49 -11.52 1.76 -5.06
C THR A 49 -10.44 2.81 -4.84
N SER A 50 -9.33 2.73 -5.57
CA SER A 50 -8.27 3.75 -5.55
C SER A 50 -8.79 5.10 -6.03
N SER A 51 -9.51 5.15 -7.15
CA SER A 51 -10.09 6.40 -7.67
C SER A 51 -11.09 7.02 -6.69
N LEU A 52 -11.89 6.19 -6.00
CA LEU A 52 -12.80 6.63 -4.96
C LEU A 52 -12.05 7.21 -3.76
N LEU A 53 -11.04 6.51 -3.25
CA LEU A 53 -10.17 7.02 -2.17
C LEU A 53 -9.51 8.33 -2.55
N GLY A 54 -8.99 8.44 -3.77
CA GLY A 54 -8.39 9.66 -4.29
C GLY A 54 -9.40 10.81 -4.37
N THR A 55 -10.62 10.53 -4.81
CA THR A 55 -11.70 11.51 -4.87
C THR A 55 -12.14 11.99 -3.49
N ILE A 56 -12.31 11.08 -2.53
CA ILE A 56 -12.64 11.46 -1.14
C ILE A 56 -11.50 12.26 -0.52
N SER A 57 -10.24 11.86 -0.78
CA SER A 57 -9.05 12.60 -0.33
C SER A 57 -9.00 14.02 -0.91
N LEU A 58 -9.37 14.20 -2.17
CA LEU A 58 -9.50 15.52 -2.79
C LEU A 58 -10.58 16.38 -2.10
N PHE A 59 -11.74 15.79 -1.80
CA PHE A 59 -12.78 16.52 -1.06
C PHE A 59 -12.35 16.85 0.37
N LEU A 60 -11.68 15.94 1.07
CA LEU A 60 -11.08 16.19 2.38
C LEU A 60 -10.04 17.31 2.33
N PHE A 61 -9.15 17.29 1.35
CA PHE A 61 -8.18 18.37 1.11
C PHE A 61 -8.88 19.74 0.98
N ARG A 62 -10.05 19.80 0.33
CA ARG A 62 -10.81 21.05 0.20
C ARG A 62 -11.58 21.45 1.47
N SER A 63 -12.09 20.47 2.22
CA SER A 63 -12.90 20.72 3.43
C SER A 63 -12.07 20.96 4.69
N GLU A 64 -10.85 20.43 4.77
CA GLU A 64 -10.00 20.55 5.96
C GLU A 64 -9.60 22.00 6.23
N LYS A 65 -9.96 22.53 7.39
CA LYS A 65 -9.60 23.90 7.80
C LYS A 65 -8.16 24.00 8.27
N TYR A 66 -7.66 22.95 8.93
CA TYR A 66 -6.32 22.92 9.47
C TYR A 66 -5.32 22.48 8.39
N ALA A 67 -4.31 23.32 8.16
CA ALA A 67 -3.44 23.19 7.00
C ALA A 67 -2.52 21.95 7.05
N GLY A 68 -2.18 21.45 8.25
CA GLY A 68 -1.43 20.21 8.42
C GLY A 68 -2.22 18.97 7.97
N SER A 69 -3.45 18.79 8.47
CA SER A 69 -4.37 17.73 8.03
C SER A 69 -4.69 17.86 6.54
N ARG A 70 -4.83 19.08 6.03
CA ARG A 70 -5.03 19.33 4.60
C ARG A 70 -3.91 18.70 3.76
N ALA A 71 -2.65 18.91 4.14
CA ALA A 71 -1.50 18.34 3.44
C ALA A 71 -1.45 16.80 3.51
N VAL A 72 -1.88 16.19 4.63
CA VAL A 72 -2.03 14.73 4.72
C VAL A 72 -2.94 14.20 3.61
N PHE A 73 -4.13 14.78 3.44
CA PHE A 73 -5.08 14.34 2.42
C PHE A 73 -4.67 14.72 1.00
N LEU A 74 -3.84 15.76 0.82
CA LEU A 74 -3.21 16.02 -0.47
C LEU A 74 -2.29 14.86 -0.89
N ASN A 75 -1.45 14.36 0.04
CA ASN A 75 -0.56 13.25 -0.26
C ASN A 75 -1.34 11.97 -0.59
N PHE A 76 -2.38 11.65 0.20
CA PHE A 76 -3.27 10.51 -0.11
C PHE A 76 -4.02 10.70 -1.44
N CYS A 77 -4.43 11.92 -1.78
CA CYS A 77 -5.05 12.22 -3.07
C CYS A 77 -4.10 11.88 -4.23
N ILE A 78 -2.83 12.31 -4.13
CA ILE A 78 -1.80 12.03 -5.13
C ILE A 78 -1.55 10.52 -5.25
N LEU A 79 -1.39 9.82 -4.12
CA LEU A 79 -1.21 8.37 -4.08
C LEU A 79 -2.36 7.63 -4.79
N PHE A 80 -3.60 7.89 -4.37
CA PHE A 80 -4.74 7.10 -4.81
C PHE A 80 -5.25 7.48 -6.21
N LEU A 81 -5.23 8.76 -6.58
CA LEU A 81 -5.54 9.17 -7.97
C LEU A 81 -4.43 8.75 -8.92
N GLY A 82 -3.16 8.87 -8.52
CA GLY A 82 -2.04 8.39 -9.32
C GLY A 82 -2.18 6.90 -9.65
N ASN A 83 -2.48 6.08 -8.65
CA ASN A 83 -2.74 4.65 -8.86
C ASN A 83 -4.02 4.39 -9.70
N GLY A 84 -5.10 5.14 -9.43
CA GLY A 84 -6.37 5.03 -10.16
C GLY A 84 -6.29 5.40 -11.64
N VAL A 85 -5.31 6.22 -12.06
CA VAL A 85 -5.11 6.61 -13.46
C VAL A 85 -4.15 5.67 -14.19
N VAL A 86 -3.12 5.15 -13.53
CA VAL A 86 -2.12 4.30 -14.19
C VAL A 86 -2.70 2.96 -14.63
N GLY A 87 -3.59 2.35 -13.85
CA GLY A 87 -4.25 1.08 -14.23
C GLY A 87 -4.97 1.14 -15.58
N PRO A 88 -5.89 2.10 -15.81
CA PRO A 88 -6.54 2.30 -17.11
C PRO A 88 -5.56 2.64 -18.25
N LEU A 89 -4.50 3.40 -17.97
CA LEU A 89 -3.50 3.75 -18.97
C LEU A 89 -2.73 2.52 -19.49
N GLN A 90 -2.43 1.55 -18.62
CA GLN A 90 -1.80 0.28 -19.01
C GLN A 90 -2.67 -0.54 -19.97
N LEU A 91 -4.01 -0.40 -19.93
CA LEU A 91 -4.91 -1.11 -20.85
C LEU A 91 -5.04 -0.44 -22.22
N ILE A 92 -4.73 0.85 -22.32
CA ILE A 92 -4.99 1.67 -23.51
C ILE A 92 -3.72 1.89 -24.33
N ILE A 93 -2.59 2.18 -23.66
CA ILE A 93 -1.34 2.59 -24.33
C ILE A 93 -0.60 1.47 -25.11
N PRO A 94 -0.67 0.17 -24.75
CA PRO A 94 0.04 -0.88 -25.50
C PRO A 94 -0.33 -0.94 -26.99
N LYS A 95 -1.51 -0.43 -27.37
CA LYS A 95 -1.97 -0.37 -28.77
C LYS A 95 -1.30 0.75 -29.59
N TRP A 96 -0.60 1.68 -28.96
CA TRP A 96 -0.12 2.91 -29.61
C TRP A 96 1.40 3.00 -29.71
N VAL A 97 2.14 2.20 -28.93
CA VAL A 97 3.59 2.36 -28.79
C VAL A 97 4.29 1.01 -28.71
N GLU A 98 4.63 0.44 -29.86
CA GLU A 98 5.61 -0.63 -29.94
C GLU A 98 7.01 -0.01 -29.86
N PHE A 99 7.58 0.05 -28.65
CA PHE A 99 9.01 0.31 -28.52
C PHE A 99 9.75 -0.95 -28.96
N ARG A 100 10.48 -0.83 -30.08
CA ARG A 100 11.40 -1.84 -30.60
C ARG A 100 12.28 -2.35 -29.45
N ASP A 101 12.11 -3.63 -29.12
CA ASP A 101 12.96 -4.44 -28.23
C ASP A 101 12.68 -4.40 -26.70
N ILE A 102 11.70 -3.62 -26.20
CA ILE A 102 11.27 -3.68 -24.79
C ILE A 102 9.74 -3.70 -24.74
N ASP A 103 9.16 -4.73 -24.12
CA ASP A 103 7.72 -4.80 -23.88
C ASP A 103 7.25 -3.56 -23.09
N PHE A 104 6.31 -2.82 -23.68
CA PHE A 104 5.79 -1.57 -23.13
C PHE A 104 5.20 -1.77 -21.73
N HIS A 105 4.53 -2.90 -21.46
CA HIS A 105 3.97 -3.19 -20.13
C HIS A 105 5.07 -3.28 -19.08
N SER A 106 6.16 -3.96 -19.42
CA SER A 106 7.32 -4.07 -18.56
C SER A 106 7.92 -2.68 -18.25
N LEU A 107 8.06 -1.82 -19.26
CA LEU A 107 8.56 -0.46 -19.05
C LEU A 107 7.64 0.36 -18.12
N VAL A 108 6.33 0.30 -18.34
CA VAL A 108 5.36 1.01 -17.49
C VAL A 108 5.40 0.49 -16.06
N TYR A 109 5.45 -0.83 -15.87
CA TYR A 109 5.53 -1.44 -14.54
C TYR A 109 6.82 -1.03 -13.79
N GLN A 110 7.96 -1.04 -14.49
CA GLN A 110 9.27 -0.66 -13.94
C GLN A 110 9.28 0.77 -13.38
N TYR A 111 8.59 1.73 -14.01
CA TYR A 111 8.54 3.12 -13.54
C TYR A 111 7.35 3.43 -12.64
N HIS A 112 6.22 2.74 -12.85
CA HIS A 112 5.05 2.92 -12.00
C HIS A 112 5.33 2.51 -10.55
N MET A 113 5.97 1.34 -10.34
CA MET A 113 6.24 0.82 -9.00
C MET A 113 7.06 1.79 -8.13
N PRO A 114 8.22 2.32 -8.58
CA PRO A 114 8.98 3.32 -7.82
C PRO A 114 8.14 4.56 -7.47
N VAL A 115 7.36 5.09 -8.41
CA VAL A 115 6.53 6.29 -8.20
C VAL A 115 5.40 6.03 -7.20
N TYR A 116 4.74 4.87 -7.32
CA TYR A 116 3.74 4.41 -6.37
C TYR A 116 4.33 4.33 -4.95
N PHE A 117 5.46 3.63 -4.78
CA PHE A 117 6.09 3.49 -3.47
C PHE A 117 6.66 4.79 -2.91
N LEU A 118 7.11 5.72 -3.76
CA LEU A 118 7.47 7.07 -3.34
C LEU A 118 6.25 7.79 -2.75
N SER A 119 5.13 7.80 -3.47
CA SER A 119 3.91 8.47 -3.03
C SER A 119 3.30 7.85 -1.78
N LEU A 120 3.36 6.51 -1.64
CA LEU A 120 2.93 5.79 -0.44
C LEU A 120 3.80 6.18 0.76
N SER A 121 5.12 6.09 0.60
CA SER A 121 6.08 6.43 1.67
C SER A 121 5.95 7.88 2.10
N VAL A 122 5.83 8.82 1.16
CA VAL A 122 5.59 10.25 1.47
C VAL A 122 4.27 10.45 2.21
N SER A 123 3.18 9.79 1.78
CA SER A 123 1.88 9.90 2.45
C SER A 123 1.94 9.41 3.89
N VAL A 124 2.58 8.27 4.11
CA VAL A 124 2.73 7.65 5.43
C VAL A 124 3.65 8.46 6.34
N VAL A 125 4.86 8.76 5.88
CA VAL A 125 5.86 9.49 6.68
C VAL A 125 5.34 10.88 7.01
N TYR A 126 4.69 11.57 6.07
CA TYR A 126 4.06 12.87 6.34
C TYR A 126 2.91 12.75 7.35
N LEU A 127 2.05 11.72 7.26
CA LEU A 127 0.98 11.48 8.24
C LEU A 127 1.56 11.31 9.66
N VAL A 128 2.63 10.53 9.80
CA VAL A 128 3.31 10.32 11.08
C VAL A 128 3.94 11.63 11.58
N ILE A 129 4.61 12.39 10.72
CA ILE A 129 5.19 13.69 11.08
C ILE A 129 4.11 14.70 11.47
N GLU A 130 2.98 14.75 10.77
CA GLU A 130 1.85 15.61 11.14
C GLU A 130 1.32 15.23 12.52
N CYS A 131 1.18 13.92 12.77
CA CYS A 131 0.78 13.41 14.07
C CYS A 131 1.76 13.83 15.17
N MET A 132 3.08 13.76 14.95
CA MET A 132 4.11 14.10 15.94
C MET A 132 4.31 15.60 16.14
N TRP A 133 4.34 16.37 15.06
CA TRP A 133 4.78 17.76 15.03
C TRP A 133 3.68 18.71 14.55
N ARG A 134 2.45 18.52 15.03
CA ARG A 134 1.27 19.30 14.63
C ARG A 134 1.56 20.81 14.54
N LYS A 135 2.13 21.42 15.57
CA LYS A 135 2.39 22.88 15.60
C LYS A 135 3.45 23.39 14.60
N SER A 136 4.23 22.50 13.98
CA SER A 136 5.29 22.88 13.05
C SER A 136 4.75 23.33 11.69
N LYS A 137 5.51 24.21 11.01
CA LYS A 137 5.18 24.69 9.66
C LYS A 137 5.20 23.54 8.65
N ILE A 138 4.26 23.58 7.70
CA ILE A 138 4.09 22.56 6.65
C ILE A 138 5.36 22.34 5.84
N LEU A 139 6.06 23.42 5.46
CA LEU A 139 7.30 23.32 4.71
C LEU A 139 8.35 22.49 5.45
N GLY A 140 8.52 22.71 6.76
CA GLY A 140 9.45 21.94 7.58
C GLY A 140 9.07 20.46 7.67
N LYS A 141 7.77 20.16 7.73
CA LYS A 141 7.26 18.77 7.70
C LYS A 141 7.61 18.09 6.38
N TYR A 142 7.32 18.73 5.24
CA TYR A 142 7.67 18.19 3.93
C TYR A 142 9.19 18.01 3.75
N LEU A 143 10.01 18.97 4.18
CA LEU A 143 11.47 18.84 4.11
C LEU A 143 11.95 17.58 4.85
N VAL A 144 11.45 17.36 6.08
CA VAL A 144 11.80 16.15 6.83
C VAL A 144 11.22 14.89 6.20
N THR A 145 9.98 14.92 5.70
CA THR A 145 9.39 13.80 4.96
C THR A 145 10.25 13.41 3.76
N PHE A 146 10.61 14.36 2.91
CA PHE A 146 11.41 14.08 1.71
C PHE A 146 12.84 13.68 2.04
N LEU A 147 13.43 14.19 3.12
CA LEU A 147 14.73 13.72 3.59
C LEU A 147 14.67 12.26 4.04
N VAL A 148 13.71 11.92 4.91
CA VAL A 148 13.53 10.55 5.45
C VAL A 148 13.22 9.57 4.33
N VAL A 149 12.26 9.89 3.45
CA VAL A 149 11.89 9.02 2.34
C VAL A 149 13.00 8.96 1.30
N GLY A 150 13.63 10.09 0.97
CA GLY A 150 14.68 10.17 -0.05
C GLY A 150 15.90 9.33 0.29
N VAL A 151 16.34 9.33 1.54
CA VAL A 151 17.47 8.50 2.00
C VAL A 151 17.21 7.01 1.83
N ALA A 152 15.96 6.55 2.01
CA ALA A 152 15.60 5.16 1.82
C ALA A 152 15.29 4.82 0.34
N TRP A 153 14.60 5.72 -0.37
CA TRP A 153 14.06 5.47 -1.70
C TRP A 153 15.11 5.61 -2.81
N VAL A 154 15.97 6.65 -2.75
CA VAL A 154 16.93 6.94 -3.82
C VAL A 154 17.91 5.78 -4.05
N PRO A 155 18.56 5.20 -3.02
CA PRO A 155 19.48 4.08 -3.23
C PRO A 155 18.80 2.83 -3.82
N LEU A 156 17.53 2.60 -3.47
CA LEU A 156 16.77 1.46 -3.98
C LEU A 156 16.39 1.63 -5.45
N TYR A 157 15.97 2.83 -5.85
CA TYR A 157 15.36 3.03 -7.16
C TYR A 157 16.21 3.77 -8.19
N TYR A 158 17.32 4.41 -7.80
CA TYR A 158 18.24 5.09 -8.73
C TYR A 158 18.67 4.21 -9.92
N PRO A 159 19.03 2.93 -9.76
CA PRO A 159 19.48 2.08 -10.87
C PRO A 159 18.47 1.97 -12.03
N TYR A 160 17.17 1.91 -11.73
CA TYR A 160 16.12 1.78 -12.76
C TYR A 160 15.94 3.05 -13.60
N PHE A 161 16.27 4.22 -13.05
CA PHE A 161 16.21 5.50 -13.77
C PHE A 161 17.52 5.83 -14.48
N SER A 162 18.67 5.40 -13.94
CA SER A 162 19.97 5.59 -14.59
C SER A 162 20.14 4.66 -15.80
N ASN A 163 19.57 3.46 -15.74
CA ASN A 163 19.61 2.50 -16.84
C ASN A 163 18.21 1.89 -17.07
N PRO A 164 17.49 2.25 -18.15
CA PRO A 164 16.21 1.65 -18.49
C PRO A 164 16.27 0.13 -18.68
N ARG A 165 17.43 -0.43 -19.01
CA ARG A 165 17.67 -1.87 -19.20
C ARG A 165 18.21 -2.57 -17.94
N PHE A 166 18.30 -1.89 -16.80
CA PHE A 166 18.88 -2.41 -15.57
C PHE A 166 18.43 -3.84 -15.22
N LEU A 167 17.12 -4.14 -15.33
CA LEU A 167 16.59 -5.48 -15.03
C LEU A 167 17.20 -6.59 -15.90
N ASN A 168 17.50 -6.29 -17.17
CA ASN A 168 18.14 -7.22 -18.11
C ASN A 168 19.64 -7.44 -17.84
N GLU A 169 20.26 -6.57 -17.05
CA GLU A 169 21.70 -6.56 -16.78
C GLU A 169 22.03 -7.08 -15.38
N THR A 170 21.02 -7.56 -14.64
CA THR A 170 21.23 -8.15 -13.32
C THR A 170 21.96 -9.49 -13.38
N GLU A 171 22.65 -9.84 -12.30
CA GLU A 171 23.42 -11.09 -12.19
C GLU A 171 22.55 -12.32 -12.48
N ASP A 172 21.38 -12.42 -11.85
CA ASP A 172 20.39 -13.50 -12.08
C ASP A 172 20.02 -13.62 -13.58
N MET A 173 19.79 -12.51 -14.28
CA MET A 173 19.42 -12.52 -15.69
C MET A 173 20.59 -12.87 -16.61
N GLN A 174 21.80 -12.44 -16.27
CA GLN A 174 23.00 -12.80 -17.02
C GLN A 174 23.35 -14.29 -16.84
N ASP A 175 23.22 -14.83 -15.61
CA ASP A 175 23.38 -16.25 -15.32
C ASP A 175 22.34 -17.09 -16.10
N LEU A 176 21.08 -16.63 -16.11
CA LEU A 176 20.01 -17.29 -16.86
C LEU A 176 20.31 -17.36 -18.37
N ARG A 177 20.80 -16.27 -18.96
CA ARG A 177 21.22 -16.25 -20.38
C ARG A 177 22.38 -17.21 -20.64
N ALA A 178 23.34 -17.29 -19.74
CA ALA A 178 24.45 -18.24 -19.85
C ALA A 178 23.94 -19.69 -19.80
N VAL A 179 23.05 -20.00 -18.86
CA VAL A 179 22.41 -21.33 -18.73
C VAL A 179 21.58 -21.68 -19.98
N TRP A 180 20.78 -20.75 -20.51
CA TRP A 180 20.04 -20.99 -21.77
C TRP A 180 20.95 -21.30 -22.94
N ASN A 181 22.00 -20.50 -23.15
CA ASN A 181 22.95 -20.72 -24.23
C ASN A 181 23.67 -22.07 -24.09
N ALA A 182 24.02 -22.47 -22.86
CA ALA A 182 24.61 -23.77 -22.60
C ALA A 182 23.63 -24.93 -22.85
N LEU A 183 22.38 -24.80 -22.42
CA LEU A 183 21.31 -25.77 -22.69
C LEU A 183 21.08 -25.95 -24.19
N GLU A 184 21.02 -24.85 -24.95
CA GLU A 184 20.84 -24.88 -26.40
C GLU A 184 22.01 -25.60 -27.10
N LYS A 185 23.25 -25.26 -26.73
CA LYS A 185 24.46 -25.92 -27.25
C LYS A 185 24.48 -27.42 -26.94
N LEU A 186 24.17 -27.81 -25.70
CA LEU A 186 24.18 -29.21 -25.28
C LEU A 186 23.07 -30.01 -25.97
N ARG A 187 21.86 -29.44 -26.08
CA ARG A 187 20.74 -30.08 -26.79
C ARG A 187 20.99 -30.23 -28.30
N ALA A 188 21.69 -29.27 -28.91
CA ALA A 188 22.13 -29.36 -30.30
C ALA A 188 23.17 -30.48 -30.52
N ASN A 189 23.87 -30.92 -29.46
CA ASN A 189 24.86 -31.99 -29.47
C ASN A 189 24.31 -33.32 -28.88
N ASP A 190 23.04 -33.63 -29.12
CA ASP A 190 22.37 -34.87 -28.69
C ASP A 190 22.39 -35.13 -27.17
N ARG A 191 22.45 -34.06 -26.34
CA ARG A 191 22.23 -34.13 -24.89
C ARG A 191 20.86 -33.52 -24.54
N PRO A 192 19.76 -34.29 -24.60
CA PRO A 192 18.41 -33.75 -24.36
C PRO A 192 18.18 -33.36 -22.88
N HIS A 193 18.85 -34.04 -21.95
CA HIS A 193 18.75 -33.81 -20.51
C HIS A 193 20.15 -33.64 -19.87
N PRO A 194 20.83 -32.51 -20.12
CA PRO A 194 22.15 -32.27 -19.56
C PRO A 194 22.07 -32.08 -18.04
N SER A 195 23.06 -32.63 -17.33
CA SER A 195 23.25 -32.44 -15.90
C SER A 195 23.70 -31.01 -15.56
N ALA A 196 23.49 -30.58 -14.31
CA ALA A 196 23.91 -29.25 -13.86
C ALA A 196 25.44 -29.05 -13.99
N GLY A 197 26.24 -30.08 -13.74
CA GLY A 197 27.69 -30.06 -13.95
C GLY A 197 28.10 -29.86 -15.42
N GLU A 198 27.42 -30.50 -16.37
CA GLU A 198 27.68 -30.32 -17.81
C GLU A 198 27.33 -28.91 -18.28
N ILE A 199 26.24 -28.34 -17.77
CA ILE A 199 25.84 -26.96 -18.05
C ILE A 199 26.88 -25.99 -17.46
N ALA A 200 27.28 -26.16 -16.19
CA ALA A 200 28.30 -25.33 -15.53
C ALA A 200 29.63 -25.33 -16.29
N PHE A 201 30.08 -26.52 -16.72
CA PHE A 201 31.27 -26.67 -17.55
C PHE A 201 31.12 -25.90 -18.87
N THR A 202 30.00 -26.06 -19.57
CA THR A 202 29.73 -25.42 -20.86
C THR A 202 29.64 -23.89 -20.76
N THR A 203 29.11 -23.35 -19.66
CA THR A 203 29.11 -21.88 -19.41
C THR A 203 30.52 -21.31 -19.24
N SER A 204 31.44 -22.14 -18.73
CA SER A 204 32.85 -21.79 -18.51
C SER A 204 33.71 -21.97 -19.76
N ASP A 205 33.25 -22.77 -20.73
CA ASP A 205 33.95 -23.11 -21.98
C ASP A 205 33.40 -22.35 -23.21
N ALA A 206 32.66 -21.26 -22.98
CA ALA A 206 32.00 -20.52 -24.06
C ALA A 206 33.00 -19.77 -24.96
N THR A 207 33.44 -20.40 -26.05
CA THR A 207 34.19 -19.73 -27.13
C THR A 207 33.29 -18.76 -27.90
N GLY A 208 33.56 -17.45 -27.83
CA GLY A 208 32.90 -16.41 -28.62
C GLY A 208 31.81 -15.59 -27.92
N GLY A 209 31.59 -15.80 -26.62
CA GLY A 209 30.76 -14.93 -25.76
C GLY A 209 31.50 -14.54 -24.48
N GLU A 210 30.89 -13.74 -23.60
CA GLU A 210 31.45 -13.52 -22.25
C GLU A 210 31.47 -14.86 -21.49
N VAL A 211 32.68 -15.36 -21.20
CA VAL A 211 32.90 -16.54 -20.37
C VAL A 211 32.39 -16.23 -18.96
N ARG A 212 31.47 -17.05 -18.46
CA ARG A 212 30.88 -16.88 -17.13
C ARG A 212 30.99 -18.18 -16.36
N THR A 213 31.84 -18.19 -15.33
CA THR A 213 32.09 -19.38 -14.52
C THR A 213 30.98 -19.55 -13.49
N LEU A 214 29.98 -20.35 -13.80
CA LEU A 214 28.91 -20.72 -12.86
C LEU A 214 29.29 -22.00 -12.12
N THR A 215 29.01 -22.04 -10.82
CA THR A 215 29.11 -23.26 -10.02
C THR A 215 27.92 -24.18 -10.32
N GLU A 216 28.09 -25.49 -10.11
CA GLU A 216 26.99 -26.44 -10.26
C GLU A 216 25.78 -26.08 -9.38
N THR A 217 26.03 -25.64 -8.14
CA THR A 217 24.98 -25.15 -7.24
C THR A 217 24.21 -23.97 -7.82
N ARG A 218 24.92 -23.01 -8.44
CA ARG A 218 24.28 -21.86 -9.05
C ARG A 218 23.46 -22.24 -10.28
N VAL A 219 23.93 -23.21 -11.06
CA VAL A 219 23.15 -23.77 -12.16
C VAL A 219 21.88 -24.43 -11.64
N VAL A 220 21.95 -25.22 -10.57
CA VAL A 220 20.76 -25.84 -9.94
C VAL A 220 19.72 -24.79 -9.53
N ASP A 221 20.15 -23.65 -9.00
CA ASP A 221 19.24 -22.57 -8.58
C ASP A 221 18.56 -21.88 -9.78
N ILE A 222 19.25 -21.72 -10.91
CA ILE A 222 18.78 -20.99 -12.09
C ILE A 222 17.99 -21.90 -13.05
N LEU A 223 18.33 -23.18 -13.12
CA LEU A 223 17.81 -24.15 -14.08
C LEU A 223 16.27 -24.24 -14.13
N PRO A 224 15.53 -24.21 -13.00
CA PRO A 224 14.07 -24.25 -13.03
C PRO A 224 13.47 -23.12 -13.87
N TYR A 225 14.00 -21.89 -13.73
CA TYR A 225 13.54 -20.72 -14.47
C TYR A 225 13.84 -20.80 -15.98
N ALA A 226 14.93 -21.49 -16.35
CA ALA A 226 15.30 -21.70 -17.75
C ALA A 226 14.46 -22.78 -18.43
N GLN A 227 14.07 -23.83 -17.70
CA GLN A 227 13.34 -24.98 -18.23
C GLN A 227 11.83 -24.72 -18.32
N GLU A 228 11.24 -24.08 -17.31
CA GLU A 228 9.80 -23.80 -17.25
C GLU A 228 9.43 -22.48 -17.94
N ASN A 229 10.41 -21.75 -18.49
CA ASN A 229 10.24 -20.42 -19.10
C ASN A 229 9.73 -19.35 -18.10
N ASP A 230 9.98 -19.55 -16.81
CA ASP A 230 9.56 -18.67 -15.70
C ASP A 230 10.55 -17.52 -15.43
N TYR A 231 11.25 -17.06 -16.46
CA TYR A 231 12.26 -16.01 -16.37
C TYR A 231 11.72 -14.67 -15.84
N ALA A 232 10.41 -14.43 -16.00
CA ALA A 232 9.75 -13.22 -15.52
C ALA A 232 9.98 -13.01 -14.00
N ILE A 233 10.09 -14.10 -13.22
CA ILE A 233 10.38 -14.01 -11.79
C ILE A 233 11.77 -13.43 -11.57
N LEU A 234 12.80 -13.96 -12.24
CA LEU A 234 14.18 -13.46 -12.12
C LEU A 234 14.28 -12.01 -12.63
N PHE A 235 13.56 -11.71 -13.72
CA PHE A 235 13.52 -10.37 -14.28
C PHE A 235 12.92 -9.34 -13.31
N TRP A 236 11.83 -9.66 -12.62
CA TRP A 236 11.16 -8.71 -11.71
C TRP A 236 11.67 -8.72 -10.27
N ARG A 237 12.33 -9.80 -9.84
CA ARG A 237 12.84 -9.97 -8.47
C ARG A 237 13.64 -8.76 -7.94
N PRO A 238 14.56 -8.13 -8.69
CA PRO A 238 15.27 -6.95 -8.21
C PRO A 238 14.30 -5.81 -7.84
N LEU A 239 13.31 -5.54 -8.69
CA LEU A 239 12.29 -4.51 -8.44
C LEU A 239 11.42 -4.86 -7.25
N TRP A 240 10.95 -6.09 -7.16
CA TRP A 240 10.17 -6.58 -6.01
C TRP A 240 10.96 -6.48 -4.70
N ARG A 241 12.27 -6.71 -4.74
CA ARG A 241 13.16 -6.49 -3.59
C ARG A 241 13.17 -5.05 -3.12
N SER A 242 13.32 -4.11 -4.05
CA SER A 242 13.23 -2.69 -3.74
C SER A 242 11.88 -2.31 -3.14
N CYS A 243 10.78 -2.84 -3.71
CA CYS A 243 9.41 -2.65 -3.19
C CYS A 243 9.22 -3.23 -1.77
N ALA A 244 9.73 -4.43 -1.51
CA ALA A 244 9.66 -5.05 -0.19
C ALA A 244 10.45 -4.23 0.85
N LEU A 245 11.66 -3.77 0.52
CA LEU A 245 12.51 -3.01 1.43
C LEU A 245 11.91 -1.65 1.78
N ILE A 246 11.39 -0.90 0.81
CA ILE A 246 10.75 0.40 1.10
C ILE A 246 9.43 0.24 1.86
N SER A 247 8.68 -0.85 1.60
CA SER A 247 7.48 -1.17 2.37
C SER A 247 7.82 -1.51 3.82
N ALA A 248 8.82 -2.36 4.02
CA ALA A 248 9.31 -2.71 5.36
C ALA A 248 9.82 -1.48 6.12
N PHE A 249 10.58 -0.60 5.45
CA PHE A 249 10.99 0.68 6.02
C PHE A 249 9.79 1.52 6.47
N THR A 250 8.76 1.63 5.61
CA THR A 250 7.54 2.40 5.91
C THR A 250 6.79 1.81 7.11
N VAL A 251 6.68 0.49 7.19
CA VAL A 251 6.08 -0.23 8.33
C VAL A 251 6.88 0.02 9.62
N VAL A 252 8.20 -0.15 9.59
CA VAL A 252 9.08 0.10 10.75
C VAL A 252 8.98 1.54 11.20
N PHE A 253 8.94 2.50 10.27
CA PHE A 253 8.76 3.91 10.58
C PHE A 253 7.43 4.17 11.28
N MET A 254 6.32 3.61 10.77
CA MET A 254 5.03 3.73 11.45
C MET A 254 5.04 3.08 12.83
N ILE A 255 5.55 1.86 12.97
CA ILE A 255 5.58 1.15 14.27
C ILE A 255 6.49 1.88 15.28
N GLY A 256 7.60 2.48 14.83
CA GLY A 256 8.52 3.19 15.72
C GLY A 256 7.92 4.48 16.29
N PHE A 257 7.11 5.20 15.50
CA PHE A 257 6.67 6.56 15.84
C PHE A 257 5.18 6.68 16.18
N PHE A 258 4.34 5.80 15.64
CA PHE A 258 2.90 5.89 15.82
C PHE A 258 2.43 5.47 17.23
N PRO A 259 2.94 4.40 17.86
CA PRO A 259 2.63 4.08 19.26
C PRO A 259 3.03 5.19 20.23
N LEU A 260 4.21 5.81 20.01
CA LEU A 260 4.66 6.96 20.81
C LEU A 260 3.65 8.12 20.80
N ARG A 261 2.91 8.26 19.70
CA ARG A 261 1.86 9.25 19.57
C ARG A 261 0.52 8.78 20.10
N TYR A 262 0.17 7.52 19.87
CA TYR A 262 -1.07 6.94 20.35
C TYR A 262 -1.23 7.07 21.87
N PHE A 263 -0.12 7.05 22.62
CA PHE A 263 -0.13 7.21 24.07
C PHE A 263 0.10 8.65 24.57
N ARG A 264 0.24 9.64 23.67
CA ARG A 264 0.49 11.04 24.06
C ARG A 264 -0.71 11.93 23.77
N ASP A 265 -1.13 12.70 24.78
CA ASP A 265 -2.04 13.84 24.61
C ASP A 265 -1.30 15.10 24.17
N PRO A 266 -1.99 16.01 23.45
CA PRO A 266 -3.39 15.94 22.97
C PRO A 266 -3.50 15.06 21.71
N PRO A 267 -4.63 14.44 21.34
CA PRO A 267 -4.72 13.53 20.18
C PRO A 267 -4.33 14.19 18.84
N GLY A 268 -3.96 13.37 17.84
CA GLY A 268 -3.51 13.85 16.52
C GLY A 268 -4.59 14.66 15.78
N SER A 269 -5.79 14.11 15.67
CA SER A 269 -7.04 14.70 15.12
C SER A 269 -8.10 13.58 15.12
N ALA A 270 -9.39 13.90 15.00
CA ALA A 270 -10.41 12.85 14.90
C ALA A 270 -10.18 11.97 13.66
N TYR A 271 -10.32 10.65 13.79
CA TYR A 271 -10.14 9.65 12.73
C TYR A 271 -8.73 9.50 12.11
N LEU A 272 -7.82 10.48 12.20
CA LEU A 272 -6.47 10.37 11.62
C LEU A 272 -5.69 9.17 12.17
N GLU A 273 -5.85 8.86 13.45
CA GLU A 273 -5.16 7.73 14.06
C GLU A 273 -5.73 6.38 13.61
N LYS A 274 -7.05 6.30 13.38
CA LYS A 274 -7.69 5.11 12.81
C LYS A 274 -7.26 4.89 11.36
N ILE A 275 -7.19 5.99 10.59
CA ILE A 275 -6.66 6.00 9.24
C ILE A 275 -5.22 5.48 9.25
N ALA A 276 -4.37 5.97 10.15
CA ALA A 276 -3.00 5.50 10.28
C ALA A 276 -2.92 3.99 10.59
N TRP A 277 -3.75 3.44 11.48
CA TRP A 277 -3.79 2.00 11.74
C TRP A 277 -4.20 1.19 10.49
N CYS A 278 -5.22 1.62 9.75
CA CYS A 278 -5.61 0.95 8.52
C CYS A 278 -4.53 1.08 7.42
N VAL A 279 -3.85 2.22 7.33
CA VAL A 279 -2.73 2.42 6.40
C VAL A 279 -1.53 1.55 6.80
N LEU A 280 -1.27 1.36 8.09
CA LEU A 280 -0.24 0.43 8.55
C LEU A 280 -0.53 -0.99 8.09
N LEU A 281 -1.76 -1.47 8.27
CA LEU A 281 -2.17 -2.79 7.79
C LEU A 281 -2.00 -2.93 6.28
N TYR A 282 -2.35 -1.88 5.52
CA TYR A 282 -2.13 -1.84 4.09
C TYR A 282 -0.63 -1.95 3.73
N CYS A 283 0.24 -1.17 4.38
CA CYS A 283 1.69 -1.22 4.14
C CYS A 283 2.31 -2.58 4.53
N MET A 284 1.78 -3.22 5.58
CA MET A 284 2.20 -4.57 5.96
C MET A 284 1.87 -5.60 4.88
N LEU A 285 0.68 -5.52 4.29
CA LEU A 285 0.29 -6.40 3.19
C LEU A 285 1.17 -6.20 1.95
N GLU A 286 1.46 -4.95 1.58
CA GLU A 286 2.40 -4.65 0.48
C GLU A 286 3.78 -5.29 0.76
N ALA A 287 4.32 -5.14 1.97
CA ALA A 287 5.58 -5.76 2.35
C ALA A 287 5.54 -7.29 2.23
N ILE A 288 4.47 -7.93 2.71
CA ILE A 288 4.29 -9.39 2.64
C ILE A 288 4.18 -9.86 1.20
N HIS A 289 3.45 -9.13 0.35
CA HIS A 289 3.28 -9.47 -1.06
C HIS A 289 4.62 -9.53 -1.79
N PHE A 290 5.38 -8.44 -1.72
CA PHE A 290 6.67 -8.38 -2.42
C PHE A 290 7.71 -9.32 -1.78
N TYR A 291 7.65 -9.54 -0.47
CA TYR A 291 8.46 -10.58 0.17
C TYR A 291 8.19 -11.95 -0.42
N TYR A 292 6.93 -12.33 -0.59
CA TYR A 292 6.57 -13.61 -1.19
C TYR A 292 7.01 -13.72 -2.65
N PHE A 293 6.76 -12.70 -3.47
CA PHE A 293 7.13 -12.72 -4.90
C PHE A 293 8.63 -12.87 -5.15
N MET A 294 9.49 -12.42 -4.22
CA MET A 294 10.93 -12.66 -4.35
C MET A 294 11.33 -14.13 -4.15
N ASN A 295 10.54 -14.89 -3.39
CA ASN A 295 10.89 -16.23 -2.92
C ASN A 295 10.19 -17.36 -3.69
N VAL A 296 9.33 -17.04 -4.65
CA VAL A 296 8.71 -18.04 -5.53
C VAL A 296 9.65 -18.43 -6.66
N ASN A 297 9.51 -19.66 -7.14
CA ASN A 297 10.25 -20.20 -8.28
C ASN A 297 9.36 -20.53 -9.49
N SER A 298 8.03 -20.44 -9.33
CA SER A 298 7.07 -20.71 -10.40
C SER A 298 6.11 -19.54 -10.60
N TRP A 299 5.85 -19.19 -11.87
CA TRP A 299 4.97 -18.07 -12.21
C TRP A 299 3.52 -18.37 -11.84
N ASP A 300 3.08 -19.62 -11.96
CA ASP A 300 1.74 -20.05 -11.56
C ASP A 300 1.51 -19.86 -10.06
N ILE A 301 2.52 -20.18 -9.24
CA ILE A 301 2.49 -19.94 -7.79
C ILE A 301 2.44 -18.44 -7.51
N ALA A 302 3.24 -17.65 -8.22
CA ALA A 302 3.24 -16.19 -8.11
C ALA A 302 1.85 -15.60 -8.42
N VAL A 303 1.21 -16.05 -9.50
CA VAL A 303 -0.13 -15.62 -9.93
C VAL A 303 -1.20 -16.05 -8.93
N ALA A 304 -1.15 -17.30 -8.45
CA ALA A 304 -2.09 -17.78 -7.43
C ALA A 304 -2.03 -16.95 -6.15
N PHE A 305 -0.83 -16.55 -5.74
CA PHE A 305 -0.65 -15.68 -4.59
C PHE A 305 -1.08 -14.23 -4.86
N MET A 306 -0.76 -13.66 -6.03
CA MET A 306 -1.25 -12.35 -6.47
C MET A 306 -2.77 -12.28 -6.43
N ARG A 307 -3.44 -13.34 -6.88
CA ARG A 307 -4.90 -13.46 -6.87
C ARG A 307 -5.45 -13.31 -5.45
N VAL A 308 -5.01 -14.14 -4.51
CA VAL A 308 -5.54 -14.10 -3.13
C VAL A 308 -5.10 -12.82 -2.42
N GLY A 309 -3.81 -12.50 -2.47
CA GLY A 309 -3.25 -11.31 -1.82
C GLY A 309 -3.85 -10.01 -2.32
N GLY A 310 -4.07 -9.88 -3.63
CA GLY A 310 -4.71 -8.72 -4.24
C GLY A 310 -6.09 -8.44 -3.65
N PHE A 311 -6.93 -9.47 -3.52
CA PHE A 311 -8.25 -9.34 -2.91
C PHE A 311 -8.20 -9.05 -1.40
N ILE A 312 -7.23 -9.59 -0.68
CA ILE A 312 -7.02 -9.24 0.74
C ILE A 312 -6.66 -7.76 0.87
N SER A 313 -5.77 -7.24 0.01
CA SER A 313 -5.41 -5.82 0.00
C SER A 313 -6.58 -4.93 -0.34
N LEU A 314 -7.40 -5.31 -1.31
CA LEU A 314 -8.66 -4.63 -1.58
C LEU A 314 -9.58 -4.63 -0.34
N GLY A 315 -9.67 -5.77 0.35
CA GLY A 315 -10.38 -5.90 1.62
C GLY A 315 -9.93 -4.90 2.69
N VAL A 316 -8.63 -4.58 2.74
CA VAL A 316 -8.05 -3.58 3.66
C VAL A 316 -8.26 -2.13 3.18
N MET A 317 -8.34 -1.91 1.87
CA MET A 317 -8.67 -0.58 1.32
C MET A 317 -10.12 -0.16 1.57
N LEU A 318 -11.04 -1.11 1.71
CA LEU A 318 -12.44 -0.82 1.98
C LEU A 318 -12.66 -0.11 3.34
N PRO A 319 -12.09 -0.57 4.48
CA PRO A 319 -12.06 0.20 5.72
C PRO A 319 -11.48 1.61 5.56
N LEU A 320 -10.48 1.82 4.70
CA LEU A 320 -9.96 3.16 4.41
C LEU A 320 -11.02 4.04 3.74
N VAL A 321 -11.77 3.52 2.77
CA VAL A 321 -12.89 4.26 2.14
C VAL A 321 -13.89 4.70 3.20
N TYR A 322 -14.26 3.78 4.10
CA TYR A 322 -15.17 4.05 5.19
C TYR A 322 -14.64 5.14 6.14
N LEU A 323 -13.39 5.02 6.60
CA LEU A 323 -12.77 5.98 7.52
C LEU A 323 -12.57 7.37 6.90
N PHE A 324 -12.18 7.45 5.63
CA PHE A 324 -12.07 8.71 4.90
C PHE A 324 -13.46 9.35 4.74
N GLY A 325 -14.49 8.55 4.43
CA GLY A 325 -15.88 9.00 4.39
C GLY A 325 -16.37 9.55 5.74
N LEU A 326 -16.08 8.85 6.84
CA LEU A 326 -16.42 9.32 8.19
C LEU A 326 -15.67 10.62 8.54
N ARG A 327 -14.37 10.70 8.24
CA ARG A 327 -13.60 11.93 8.43
C ARG A 327 -14.22 13.08 7.65
N TYR A 328 -14.59 12.85 6.39
CA TYR A 328 -15.18 13.87 5.54
C TYR A 328 -16.51 14.37 6.09
N ALA A 329 -17.37 13.46 6.55
CA ALA A 329 -18.61 13.81 7.23
C ALA A 329 -18.35 14.63 8.50
N PHE A 330 -17.38 14.20 9.30
CA PHE A 330 -17.04 14.82 10.58
C PHE A 330 -16.55 16.26 10.42
N VAL A 331 -15.56 16.51 9.55
CA VAL A 331 -14.99 17.86 9.38
C VAL A 331 -15.97 18.88 8.83
N ASN A 332 -17.04 18.41 8.19
CA ASN A 332 -18.13 19.24 7.69
C ASN A 332 -19.33 19.32 8.67
N SER A 333 -19.29 18.62 9.80
CA SER A 333 -20.32 18.69 10.84
C SER A 333 -20.04 19.84 11.83
N VAL A 334 -21.07 20.25 12.57
CA VAL A 334 -20.93 21.30 13.59
C VAL A 334 -19.99 20.84 14.71
N GLU A 335 -20.14 19.58 15.13
CA GLU A 335 -19.32 18.93 16.15
C GLU A 335 -17.86 18.84 15.72
N GLY A 336 -17.58 18.45 14.46
CA GLY A 336 -16.21 18.32 13.99
C GLY A 336 -15.52 19.66 13.78
N VAL A 337 -16.24 20.68 13.30
CA VAL A 337 -15.70 22.05 13.25
C VAL A 337 -15.35 22.54 14.65
N TYR A 338 -16.23 22.33 15.63
CA TYR A 338 -15.97 22.69 17.01
C TYR A 338 -14.76 21.94 17.58
N TYR A 339 -14.72 20.61 17.44
CA TYR A 339 -13.65 19.76 17.95
C TYR A 339 -12.28 20.14 17.38
N GLU A 340 -12.16 20.32 16.07
CA GLU A 340 -10.87 20.67 15.45
C GLU A 340 -10.40 22.09 15.79
N THR A 341 -11.35 23.01 16.00
CA THR A 341 -11.04 24.37 16.46
C THR A 341 -10.49 24.32 17.88
N GLN A 342 -11.17 23.61 18.79
CA GLN A 342 -10.72 23.44 20.17
C GLN A 342 -9.39 22.70 20.27
N LEU A 343 -9.18 21.67 19.45
CA LEU A 343 -7.92 20.93 19.42
C LEU A 343 -6.74 21.80 18.92
N THR A 344 -7.03 22.86 18.16
CA THR A 344 -6.02 23.81 17.69
C THR A 344 -5.76 24.93 18.71
N GLN A 345 -6.81 25.38 19.42
CA GLN A 345 -6.74 26.52 20.35
C GLN A 345 -6.41 26.09 21.80
N GLU A 346 -7.05 25.04 22.30
CA GLU A 346 -6.95 24.56 23.70
C GLU A 346 -6.75 23.03 23.76
N ALA A 347 -5.72 22.55 23.07
CA ALA A 347 -5.49 21.11 22.88
C ALA A 347 -5.43 20.30 24.20
N SER A 348 -4.92 20.89 25.29
CA SER A 348 -4.76 20.21 26.59
C SER A 348 -6.07 19.82 27.28
N ARG A 349 -7.21 20.35 26.81
CA ARG A 349 -8.55 20.06 27.35
C ARG A 349 -9.35 19.09 26.48
N ILE A 350 -8.81 18.68 25.34
CA ILE A 350 -9.49 17.81 24.37
C ILE A 350 -8.95 16.39 24.49
N THR A 351 -9.86 15.46 24.77
CA THR A 351 -9.56 14.02 24.71
C THR A 351 -9.77 13.47 23.30
N ARG A 352 -9.26 12.27 23.04
CA ARG A 352 -9.44 11.55 21.77
C ARG A 352 -10.91 11.43 21.35
N TRP A 353 -11.19 11.72 20.09
CA TRP A 353 -12.52 11.51 19.48
C TRP A 353 -12.93 10.04 19.53
N ARG A 354 -14.14 9.79 20.03
CA ARG A 354 -14.75 8.45 20.09
C ARG A 354 -16.01 8.41 19.24
N ASP A 355 -16.15 7.36 18.44
CA ASP A 355 -17.38 7.07 17.71
C ASP A 355 -18.01 5.75 18.15
N VAL A 356 -19.05 5.35 17.43
CA VAL A 356 -19.80 4.10 17.68
C VAL A 356 -18.90 2.87 17.56
N VAL A 357 -17.89 2.88 16.68
CA VAL A 357 -16.96 1.76 16.50
C VAL A 357 -16.05 1.65 17.73
N ASP A 358 -15.51 2.77 18.22
CA ASP A 358 -14.68 2.75 19.44
C ASP A 358 -15.49 2.28 20.64
N ASN A 359 -16.74 2.75 20.75
CA ASN A 359 -17.64 2.34 21.83
C ASN A 359 -18.01 0.86 21.76
N TRP A 360 -18.16 0.31 20.55
CA TRP A 360 -18.36 -1.12 20.37
C TRP A 360 -17.13 -1.92 20.79
N VAL A 361 -15.93 -1.58 20.28
CA VAL A 361 -14.67 -2.27 20.65
C VAL A 361 -14.46 -2.24 22.17
N ILE A 362 -14.63 -1.08 22.79
CA ILE A 362 -14.47 -0.95 24.24
C ILE A 362 -15.44 -1.85 25.01
N ARG A 363 -16.71 -1.90 24.60
CA ARG A 363 -17.71 -2.78 25.23
C ARG A 363 -17.38 -4.27 25.09
N GLN A 364 -16.71 -4.67 24.01
CA GLN A 364 -16.37 -6.07 23.75
C GLN A 364 -15.04 -6.49 24.39
N PHE A 365 -14.08 -5.57 24.51
CA PHE A 365 -12.69 -5.92 24.82
C PHE A 365 -12.12 -5.26 26.08
N VAL A 366 -12.84 -4.36 26.75
CA VAL A 366 -12.35 -3.68 27.96
C VAL A 366 -13.43 -3.61 29.04
N ASN A 367 -13.08 -3.95 30.28
CA ASN A 367 -13.96 -3.76 31.44
C ASN A 367 -14.21 -2.25 31.66
N GLY A 368 -15.48 -1.85 31.68
CA GLY A 368 -15.91 -0.44 31.65
C GLY A 368 -15.35 0.45 32.77
N SER A 369 -14.89 -0.12 33.88
CA SER A 369 -14.40 0.60 35.05
C SER A 369 -13.05 1.30 34.88
N ASP A 370 -12.20 0.88 33.92
CA ASP A 370 -10.84 1.42 33.76
C ASP A 370 -10.73 2.59 32.76
N LEU A 371 -11.78 2.84 31.96
CA LEU A 371 -11.73 3.80 30.84
C LEU A 371 -12.39 5.15 31.13
N ASP A 372 -13.38 5.22 32.03
CA ASP A 372 -14.10 6.47 32.31
C ASP A 372 -13.19 7.56 32.92
N ARG A 373 -12.03 7.20 33.47
CA ARG A 373 -11.03 8.17 33.96
C ARG A 373 -10.17 8.82 32.87
N ARG A 374 -10.10 8.27 31.65
CA ARG A 374 -9.22 8.77 30.56
C ARG A 374 -9.97 9.43 29.41
N PHE A 375 -11.30 9.35 29.39
CA PHE A 375 -12.12 9.76 28.25
C PHE A 375 -13.40 10.42 28.76
N VAL A 376 -13.50 11.74 28.67
CA VAL A 376 -14.72 12.44 29.10
C VAL A 376 -15.83 12.17 28.09
N GLN A 377 -16.87 11.46 28.53
CA GLN A 377 -18.20 11.58 27.95
C GLN A 377 -18.81 12.90 28.43
N ARG A 378 -19.16 13.82 27.51
CA ARG A 378 -20.15 14.86 27.83
C ARG A 378 -21.49 14.40 27.27
N GLY A 379 -22.31 13.87 28.17
CA GLY A 379 -23.65 13.38 27.87
C GLY A 379 -24.34 12.82 29.10
N GLY A 380 -24.33 13.54 30.22
CA GLY A 380 -25.13 13.27 31.41
C GLY A 380 -25.50 14.62 32.02
N GLY A 381 -26.81 14.91 32.06
CA GLY A 381 -27.34 16.26 32.09
C GLY A 381 -27.07 17.09 33.34
N GLU A 382 -27.08 18.40 33.12
CA GLU A 382 -27.70 19.34 34.05
C GLU A 382 -29.19 18.95 34.17
N ALA A 383 -29.50 18.07 35.14
CA ALA A 383 -30.85 17.82 35.58
C ALA A 383 -30.82 17.42 37.06
N GLY A 384 -31.24 18.34 37.92
CA GLY A 384 -31.76 18.05 39.26
C GLY A 384 -30.73 17.73 40.34
N ALA A 385 -30.09 18.76 40.90
CA ALA A 385 -29.76 18.75 42.33
C ALA A 385 -30.75 19.68 43.03
N GLU A 386 -32.00 19.22 43.10
CA GLU A 386 -32.99 19.73 44.03
C GLU A 386 -32.54 19.23 45.42
N HIS A 387 -32.07 20.16 46.23
CA HIS A 387 -31.70 19.93 47.62
C HIS A 387 -33.00 19.81 48.42
N ASP A 388 -33.59 18.61 48.44
CA ASP A 388 -34.56 18.25 49.47
C ASP A 388 -33.81 17.72 50.70
N GLU A 389 -33.98 18.43 51.81
CA GLU A 389 -33.57 18.04 53.15
C GLU A 389 -34.21 16.70 53.58
N PRO A 390 -33.55 15.99 54.51
CA PRO A 390 -34.35 15.42 55.58
C PRO A 390 -33.73 15.57 56.98
N LYS A 391 -34.55 16.18 57.85
CA LYS A 391 -34.62 16.18 59.33
C LYS A 391 -33.65 17.04 60.13
#